data_AF-A0A212L0W0-F1
#
_entry.id   AF-A0A212L0W0-F1
#
_cell.length_a   1.000
_cell.length_b   1.000
_cell.length_c   1.000
_cell.angle_alpha   90.00
_cell.angle_beta   90.00
_cell.angle_gamma   90.00
#
_symmetry.space_group_name_H-M   'P 1'
#
loop_
_entity.id
_entity.type
_entity.pdbx_description
1 polymer ?
#
loop_
_entity_poly.entity_id
_entity_poly.type
_entity_poly.pdbx_seq_one_letter_code
_entity_poly.pdbx_strand_id
1 'polypeptide(L)'
;MTRVARLGALAIACLAMAPRTADAAVPSFDCDGARSQVEKLICGDDALAALDARLARRLARALARADADKVAGLSAAQRAWRARMLKACAQADDPRACVADAYDKRIGEL
;
A
#
# COMPACT_ATOMS: atom_id res chain seq x y z
N MET A 1 -20.02 58.72 32.54
CA MET A 1 -20.37 57.93 31.34
C MET A 1 -19.08 57.53 30.65
N THR A 2 -18.94 56.24 30.42
CA THR A 2 -17.73 55.44 30.15
C THR A 2 -17.07 55.70 28.80
N ARG A 3 -15.73 55.56 28.72
CA ARG A 3 -15.06 55.02 27.51
C ARG A 3 -13.90 54.11 27.91
N VAL A 4 -13.82 53.02 27.17
CA VAL A 4 -13.23 51.71 27.50
C VAL A 4 -11.74 51.67 27.19
N ALA A 5 -10.99 50.94 28.01
CA ALA A 5 -9.57 50.65 27.84
C ALA A 5 -9.29 49.80 26.58
N ARG A 6 -8.20 50.10 25.88
CA ARG A 6 -7.67 49.24 24.81
C ARG A 6 -6.33 48.68 25.27
N LEU A 7 -6.36 47.53 25.92
CA LEU A 7 -5.18 46.70 26.14
C LEU A 7 -4.88 45.98 24.83
N GLY A 8 -3.80 46.38 24.16
CA GLY A 8 -3.30 45.71 22.96
C GLY A 8 -2.72 44.35 23.33
N ALA A 9 -3.47 43.29 23.11
CA ALA A 9 -2.97 41.93 23.18
C ALA A 9 -2.29 41.59 21.84
N LEU A 10 -0.95 41.64 21.79
CA LEU A 10 -0.18 40.99 20.75
C LEU A 10 -0.29 39.46 20.96
N ALA A 11 -1.30 38.85 20.34
CA ALA A 11 -1.41 37.41 20.25
C ALA A 11 -0.33 36.90 19.29
N ILE A 12 0.79 36.42 19.84
CA ILE A 12 1.77 35.62 19.10
C ILE A 12 1.07 34.31 18.74
N ALA A 13 0.58 34.22 17.51
CA ALA A 13 0.07 32.99 16.94
C ALA A 13 1.25 32.02 16.76
N CYS A 14 1.53 31.20 17.77
CA CYS A 14 2.36 30.02 17.62
C CYS A 14 1.67 29.10 16.61
N LEU A 15 2.14 29.11 15.36
CA LEU A 15 1.83 28.08 14.37
C LEU A 15 2.33 26.75 14.94
N ALA A 16 1.45 25.99 15.57
CA ALA A 16 1.74 24.64 16.01
C ALA A 16 1.97 23.78 14.76
N MET A 17 3.24 23.55 14.43
CA MET A 17 3.64 22.59 13.41
C MET A 17 3.36 21.19 13.97
N ALA A 18 2.15 20.66 13.74
CA ALA A 18 1.81 19.31 14.15
C ALA A 18 2.77 18.32 13.46
N PRO A 19 3.38 17.38 14.20
CA PRO A 19 4.19 16.33 13.59
C PRO A 19 3.30 15.50 12.66
N ARG A 20 3.69 15.40 11.38
CA ARG A 20 3.10 14.43 10.46
C ARG A 20 3.62 13.06 10.88
N THR A 21 2.82 12.29 11.61
CA THR A 21 3.06 10.85 11.73
C THR A 21 2.94 10.28 10.32
N ALA A 22 4.04 9.79 9.76
CA ALA A 22 3.99 9.02 8.53
C ALA A 22 3.29 7.69 8.88
N ASP A 23 2.06 7.52 8.42
CA ASP A 23 1.37 6.23 8.52
C ASP A 23 2.17 5.18 7.75
N ALA A 24 2.46 4.06 8.42
CA ALA A 24 3.07 2.90 7.78
C ALA A 24 2.18 2.41 6.62
N ALA A 25 2.79 1.96 5.54
CA ALA A 25 2.01 1.51 4.39
C ALA A 25 1.33 0.18 4.74
N VAL A 26 0.02 0.10 4.48
CA VAL A 26 -0.76 -1.12 4.72
C VAL A 26 -0.91 -1.90 3.40
N PRO A 27 -0.51 -3.18 3.34
CA PRO A 27 -0.73 -3.98 2.15
C PRO A 27 -2.23 -4.25 1.92
N SER A 28 -2.57 -4.80 0.76
CA SER A 28 -3.96 -5.09 0.37
C SER A 28 -4.58 -6.32 1.03
N PHE A 29 -3.86 -6.96 1.95
CA PHE A 29 -4.31 -8.13 2.69
C PHE A 29 -4.08 -7.94 4.20
N ASP A 30 -4.78 -8.75 5.00
CA ASP A 30 -4.65 -8.74 6.46
C ASP A 30 -3.33 -9.37 6.90
N CYS A 31 -2.49 -8.57 7.56
CA CYS A 31 -1.19 -9.00 8.06
C CYS A 31 -1.28 -9.98 9.23
N ASP A 32 -2.35 -9.97 10.02
CA ASP A 32 -2.55 -10.95 11.09
C ASP A 32 -2.80 -12.35 10.51
N GLY A 33 -3.33 -12.40 9.28
CA GLY A 33 -3.54 -13.62 8.50
C GLY A 33 -2.33 -14.11 7.70
N ALA A 34 -1.18 -13.42 7.76
CA ALA A 34 0.00 -13.75 6.94
C ALA A 34 0.59 -15.13 7.28
N ARG A 35 0.63 -16.04 6.30
CA ARG A 35 1.06 -17.43 6.51
C ARG A 35 2.46 -17.71 5.98
N SER A 36 2.79 -17.14 4.83
CA SER A 36 4.10 -17.34 4.19
C SER A 36 5.16 -16.36 4.71
N GLN A 37 6.43 -16.75 4.61
CA GLN A 37 7.56 -15.87 4.94
C GLN A 37 7.53 -14.59 4.08
N VAL A 38 7.15 -14.71 2.82
CA VAL A 38 7.03 -13.58 1.90
C VAL A 38 5.88 -12.63 2.30
N GLU A 39 4.74 -13.14 2.72
CA GLU A 39 3.65 -12.29 3.24
C GLU A 39 4.07 -11.52 4.50
N LYS A 40 4.78 -12.18 5.42
CA LYS A 40 5.34 -11.52 6.62
C LYS A 40 6.37 -10.45 6.25
N LEU A 41 7.20 -10.72 5.25
CA LEU A 41 8.15 -9.75 4.70
C LEU A 41 7.42 -8.53 4.13
N ILE A 42 6.36 -8.73 3.34
CA ILE A 42 5.55 -7.63 2.79
C ILE A 42 4.91 -6.80 3.91
N CYS A 43 4.41 -7.44 4.96
CA CYS A 43 3.83 -6.75 6.11
C CYS A 43 4.84 -5.93 6.93
N GLY A 44 6.11 -6.30 6.91
CA GLY A 44 7.18 -5.62 7.65
C GLY A 44 7.97 -4.58 6.85
N ASP A 45 7.68 -4.41 5.55
CA ASP A 45 8.38 -3.48 4.67
C ASP A 45 7.39 -2.52 4.01
N ASP A 46 7.47 -1.24 4.39
CA ASP A 46 6.57 -0.19 3.89
C ASP A 46 6.59 -0.05 2.35
N ALA A 47 7.75 -0.25 1.72
CA ALA A 47 7.84 -0.14 0.27
C ALA A 47 7.13 -1.32 -0.42
N LEU A 48 7.31 -2.54 0.10
CA LEU A 48 6.61 -3.72 -0.39
C LEU A 48 5.11 -3.66 -0.12
N ALA A 49 4.69 -3.17 1.05
CA ALA A 49 3.28 -2.95 1.36
C ALA A 49 2.65 -1.92 0.41
N ALA A 50 3.34 -0.81 0.12
CA ALA A 50 2.88 0.18 -0.83
C ALA A 50 2.79 -0.35 -2.28
N LEU A 51 3.73 -1.22 -2.68
CA LEU A 51 3.71 -1.94 -3.95
C LEU A 51 2.51 -2.88 -4.03
N ASP A 52 2.27 -3.69 -3.00
CA ASP A 52 1.13 -4.61 -2.91
C ASP A 52 -0.20 -3.86 -3.03
N ALA A 53 -0.36 -2.78 -2.25
CA ALA A 53 -1.55 -1.92 -2.32
C ALA A 53 -1.72 -1.28 -3.70
N ARG A 54 -0.62 -0.88 -4.37
CA ARG A 54 -0.66 -0.32 -5.73
C ARG A 54 -1.11 -1.36 -6.75
N LEU A 55 -0.61 -2.58 -6.64
CA LEU A 55 -1.00 -3.71 -7.49
C LEU A 55 -2.48 -4.05 -7.32
N ALA A 56 -2.99 -4.09 -6.09
CA ALA A 56 -4.41 -4.32 -5.82
C ALA A 56 -5.30 -3.25 -6.48
N ARG A 57 -4.91 -1.97 -6.39
CA ARG A 57 -5.63 -0.87 -7.08
C ARG A 57 -5.60 -1.02 -8.60
N ARG A 58 -4.48 -1.49 -9.19
CA ARG A 58 -4.38 -1.76 -10.63
C ARG A 58 -5.29 -2.90 -11.05
N LEU A 59 -5.22 -4.03 -10.35
CA LEU A 59 -6.08 -5.17 -10.58
C LEU A 59 -7.57 -4.81 -10.50
N ALA A 60 -7.98 -4.04 -9.48
CA ALA A 60 -9.36 -3.60 -9.33
C ALA A 60 -9.83 -2.78 -10.55
N ARG A 61 -8.98 -1.89 -11.07
CA ARG A 61 -9.27 -1.14 -12.31
C ARG A 61 -9.34 -2.02 -13.54
N ALA A 62 -8.46 -3.02 -13.65
CA ALA A 62 -8.48 -3.96 -14.76
C ALA A 62 -9.76 -4.82 -14.74
N LEU A 63 -10.17 -5.31 -13.56
CA LEU A 63 -11.41 -6.05 -13.38
C LEU A 63 -12.65 -5.21 -13.70
N ALA A 64 -12.66 -3.95 -13.29
CA ALA A 64 -13.78 -3.03 -13.57
C ALA A 64 -13.93 -2.68 -15.07
N ARG A 65 -12.86 -2.84 -15.87
CA ARG A 65 -12.86 -2.56 -17.31
C ARG A 65 -13.01 -3.81 -18.17
N ALA A 66 -12.87 -4.99 -17.58
CA ALA A 66 -12.92 -6.25 -18.31
C ALA A 66 -14.36 -6.60 -18.71
N ASP A 67 -14.51 -7.20 -19.89
CA ASP A 67 -15.77 -7.84 -20.28
C ASP A 67 -16.14 -8.94 -19.28
N ALA A 68 -17.44 -9.15 -19.07
CA ALA A 68 -17.94 -10.06 -18.04
C ALA A 68 -17.40 -11.50 -18.18
N ASP A 69 -17.20 -11.97 -19.42
CA ASP A 69 -16.63 -13.30 -19.71
C ASP A 69 -15.13 -13.39 -19.40
N LYS A 70 -14.43 -12.26 -19.26
CA LYS A 70 -12.98 -12.20 -18.95
C LYS A 70 -12.67 -12.03 -17.47
N VAL A 71 -13.60 -11.52 -16.67
CA VAL A 71 -13.41 -11.26 -15.22
C VAL A 71 -12.94 -12.50 -14.46
N ALA A 72 -13.56 -13.66 -14.71
CA ALA A 72 -13.22 -14.91 -14.05
C ALA A 72 -11.79 -15.36 -14.40
N GLY A 73 -11.41 -15.24 -15.68
CA GLY A 73 -10.07 -15.56 -16.18
C GLY A 73 -9.00 -14.67 -15.58
N LEU A 74 -9.21 -13.34 -15.56
CA LEU A 74 -8.27 -12.39 -14.97
C LEU A 74 -8.08 -12.64 -13.47
N SER A 75 -9.17 -12.91 -12.75
CA SER A 75 -9.11 -13.22 -11.32
C SER A 75 -8.35 -14.52 -11.04
N ALA A 76 -8.56 -15.56 -11.86
CA ALA A 76 -7.83 -16.82 -11.75
C ALA A 76 -6.34 -16.65 -12.05
N ALA A 77 -6.00 -15.90 -13.11
CA ALA A 77 -4.63 -15.59 -13.49
C ALA A 77 -3.90 -14.85 -12.36
N GLN A 78 -4.57 -13.89 -11.71
CA GLN A 78 -4.00 -13.16 -10.57
C GLN A 78 -3.71 -14.07 -9.37
N ARG A 79 -4.66 -14.94 -8.99
CA ARG A 79 -4.46 -15.89 -7.88
C ARG A 79 -3.30 -16.84 -8.15
N ALA A 80 -3.23 -17.38 -9.37
CA ALA A 80 -2.16 -18.27 -9.79
C ALA A 80 -0.80 -17.56 -9.80
N TRP A 81 -0.75 -16.32 -10.29
CA TRP A 81 0.45 -15.50 -10.25
C TRP A 81 0.92 -15.25 -8.80
N ARG A 82 0.01 -14.86 -7.89
CA ARG A 82 0.36 -14.60 -6.48
C ARG A 82 0.94 -15.84 -5.83
N ALA A 83 0.31 -17.00 -5.99
CA ALA A 83 0.80 -18.26 -5.42
C ALA A 83 2.20 -18.63 -5.93
N ARG A 84 2.46 -18.44 -7.24
CA ARG A 84 3.80 -18.66 -7.82
C ARG A 84 4.83 -17.67 -7.28
N MET A 85 4.49 -16.39 -7.19
CA MET A 85 5.40 -15.34 -6.67
C MET A 85 5.81 -15.64 -5.23
N LEU A 86 4.85 -15.94 -4.35
CA LEU A 86 5.14 -16.26 -2.94
C LEU A 86 6.08 -17.47 -2.81
N LYS A 87 5.90 -18.50 -3.65
CA LYS A 87 6.79 -19.67 -3.64
C LYS A 87 8.17 -19.35 -4.19
N ALA A 88 8.24 -18.62 -5.32
CA ALA A 88 9.50 -18.32 -5.99
C ALA A 88 10.37 -17.38 -5.15
N CYS A 89 9.82 -16.28 -4.63
CA CYS A 89 10.59 -15.32 -3.85
C CYS A 89 10.98 -15.85 -2.47
N ALA A 90 10.26 -16.83 -1.92
CA ALA A 90 10.72 -17.54 -0.71
C ALA A 90 12.01 -18.36 -0.93
N GLN A 91 12.39 -18.64 -2.19
CA GLN A 91 13.59 -19.41 -2.55
C GLN A 91 14.66 -18.56 -3.22
N ALA A 92 14.45 -17.25 -3.32
CA ALA A 92 15.41 -16.33 -3.92
C ALA A 92 16.54 -16.00 -2.94
N ASP A 93 17.74 -15.71 -3.45
CA ASP A 93 18.86 -15.23 -2.65
C ASP A 93 18.53 -13.89 -1.96
N ASP A 94 17.76 -13.03 -2.64
CA ASP A 94 17.18 -11.81 -2.08
C ASP A 94 15.64 -11.82 -2.23
N PRO A 95 14.90 -12.30 -1.21
CA PRO A 95 13.45 -12.32 -1.23
C PRO A 95 12.81 -10.93 -1.36
N ARG A 96 13.43 -9.89 -0.79
CA ARG A 96 12.88 -8.53 -0.82
C ARG A 96 12.94 -7.96 -2.23
N ALA A 97 14.11 -8.03 -2.87
CA ALA A 97 14.27 -7.61 -4.26
C ALA A 97 13.37 -8.40 -5.21
N CYS A 98 13.27 -9.73 -5.02
CA CYS A 98 12.38 -10.57 -5.81
C CYS A 98 10.92 -10.11 -5.76
N VAL A 99 10.40 -9.81 -4.56
CA VAL A 99 9.01 -9.35 -4.39
C VAL A 99 8.81 -7.98 -5.05
N ALA A 100 9.75 -7.05 -4.86
CA ALA A 100 9.67 -5.72 -5.47
C ALA A 100 9.59 -5.80 -6.99
N ASP A 101 10.50 -6.55 -7.62
CA ASP A 101 10.54 -6.74 -9.07
C ASP A 101 9.28 -7.45 -9.60
N ALA A 102 8.82 -8.49 -8.89
CA ALA A 102 7.60 -9.20 -9.25
C ALA A 102 6.37 -8.29 -9.20
N TYR A 103 6.28 -7.41 -8.20
CA TYR A 103 5.21 -6.43 -8.07
C TYR A 103 5.27 -5.37 -9.16
N ASP A 104 6.41 -4.74 -9.42
CA ASP A 104 6.51 -3.73 -10.48
C ASP A 104 6.23 -4.31 -11.87
N LYS A 105 6.73 -5.52 -12.16
CA LYS A 105 6.39 -6.21 -13.41
C LYS A 105 4.90 -6.45 -13.54
N ARG A 106 4.26 -7.00 -12.49
CA ARG A 106 2.83 -7.31 -12.54
C ARG A 106 1.96 -6.04 -12.63
N ILE A 107 2.39 -4.95 -12.00
CA ILE A 107 1.76 -3.63 -12.12
C ILE A 107 1.84 -3.09 -13.55
N GLY A 108 2.92 -3.37 -14.28
CA GLY A 108 3.06 -2.99 -15.69
C GLY A 108 2.19 -3.81 -16.64
N GLU A 109 1.82 -5.04 -16.26
CA GLU A 109 0.93 -5.93 -17.01
C GLU A 109 -0.57 -5.63 -16.81
N LEU A 110 -0.93 -4.84 -15.79
CA LEU A 110 -2.31 -4.57 -15.34
C LEU A 110 -2.75 -3.11 -15.57
#